data_AF-A0A6A4ZHP5-F1
#
_entry.id   AF-A0A6A4ZHP5-F1
#
_cell.length_a   1.000
_cell.length_b   1.000
_cell.length_c   1.000
_cell.angle_alpha   90.00
_cell.angle_beta   90.00
_cell.angle_gamma   90.00
#
_symmetry.space_group_name_H-M   'P 1'
#
loop_
_entity.id
_entity.type
_entity.pdbx_description
1 polymer ?
#
loop_
_entity_poly.entity_id
_entity_poly.type
_entity_poly.pdbx_seq_one_letter_code
_entity_poly.pdbx_strand_id
1 'polypeptide(L)'
;MTVMPTEMDVVRRTCLDPAWVAATAASLNVDPTARDPTTNAKLNPYLRRTLPAARFQVSDSRTSRPGIYTSTCGYNRPISGIGATVDANGNAVNQGNIAGTLVVEWGPWDSITLTTYVNSILLQEVLGYDVSYTIVDGSVSTSRMSTVSTLGKCAPSHFNAEVWSAVRIASLNVFANATTRSIIGYWGRSGHYTLTANVAQAIQGPAIPTNNLRRAASPDFWREYVLDDDLIAFYSVDKHNRTAIMSTQYCHDGTMGCLNGCSKSYACTLNEAQGKKCIFVAHVSYDYDTGYLQAFASNNNVPAYFCFLGDPGMQNYVVDTMTRNGTITFYHWEPDRFHFDHAGKFARINWPLPDPAIVATSTGGFGELGYGQRTTNPVNVDFPQQNLLKLYSNVLRSDPYLTHFLDKVQLTQLDINNMLQMLSDKNKDSTIVHPAFDAACAWVKANYATWQSWVDPLPLCSIQTHVNFTITGCSDMSRQVSFVWTQPDPTNSSQPYVCDGGITTLPVTLRTSRSCDWLTANPNVWLPWTLAPPVCDPSFFAYTISPCTTTATRPVNFAWLMPSASNSSASAECINGVSLPSNTVIQCDFVP
;
A
#
# COMPACT_ATOMS: atom_id res chain seq x y z
N MET A 1 -19.44 -23.45 14.66
CA MET A 1 -19.04 -22.77 13.40
C MET A 1 -17.53 -22.81 13.31
N THR A 2 -16.99 -23.24 12.18
CA THR A 2 -15.54 -23.22 11.94
C THR A 2 -15.11 -21.77 11.73
N VAL A 3 -14.16 -21.31 12.53
CA VAL A 3 -13.56 -19.96 12.42
C VAL A 3 -12.20 -20.15 11.76
N MET A 4 -11.93 -19.36 10.72
CA MET A 4 -10.69 -19.44 9.94
C MET A 4 -10.02 -18.07 9.86
N PRO A 5 -8.68 -18.00 9.70
CA PRO A 5 -8.01 -16.74 9.40
C PRO A 5 -8.54 -16.12 8.11
N THR A 6 -8.50 -14.78 8.01
CA THR A 6 -8.77 -14.10 6.74
C THR A 6 -7.73 -14.48 5.68
N GLU A 7 -8.09 -14.37 4.40
CA GLU A 7 -7.14 -14.53 3.28
C GLU A 7 -5.84 -13.75 3.51
N MET A 8 -5.99 -12.49 3.93
CA MET A 8 -4.89 -11.57 4.18
C MET A 8 -3.96 -12.01 5.31
N ASP A 9 -4.48 -12.73 6.30
CA ASP A 9 -3.68 -13.28 7.40
C ASP A 9 -3.02 -14.61 7.02
N VAL A 10 -3.66 -15.44 6.19
CA VAL A 10 -3.07 -16.71 5.72
C VAL A 10 -1.77 -16.46 4.93
N VAL A 11 -1.77 -15.44 4.08
CA VAL A 11 -0.61 -15.10 3.23
C VAL A 11 0.39 -14.14 3.89
N ARG A 12 0.13 -13.74 5.13
CA ARG A 12 0.94 -12.74 5.83
C ARG A 12 2.36 -13.24 6.06
N ARG A 13 3.35 -12.47 5.58
CA ARG A 13 4.79 -12.73 5.79
C ARG A 13 5.26 -14.06 5.20
N THR A 14 4.65 -14.55 4.12
CA THR A 14 4.99 -15.84 3.50
C THR A 14 5.70 -15.72 2.14
N CYS A 15 5.85 -14.51 1.59
CA CYS A 15 6.39 -14.36 0.24
C CYS A 15 7.90 -14.60 0.17
N LEU A 16 8.72 -13.76 0.82
CA LEU A 16 10.18 -13.77 0.71
C LEU A 16 10.80 -14.88 1.58
N ASP A 17 10.96 -16.05 0.98
CA ASP A 17 11.49 -17.25 1.63
C ASP A 17 13.03 -17.39 1.50
N PRO A 18 13.67 -18.30 2.26
CA PRO A 18 15.11 -18.54 2.16
C PRO A 18 15.60 -19.03 0.78
N ALA A 19 14.75 -19.74 0.02
CA ALA A 19 15.12 -20.25 -1.30
C ALA A 19 15.24 -19.11 -2.32
N TRP A 20 14.31 -18.14 -2.27
CA TRP A 20 14.39 -16.91 -3.04
C TRP A 20 15.68 -16.13 -2.72
N VAL A 21 16.01 -15.95 -1.44
CA VAL A 21 17.25 -15.26 -1.03
C VAL A 21 18.47 -15.92 -1.66
N ALA A 22 18.60 -17.25 -1.54
CA ALA A 22 19.72 -17.99 -2.09
C ALA A 22 19.80 -17.88 -3.62
N ALA A 23 18.66 -18.02 -4.32
CA ALA A 23 18.60 -17.92 -5.77
C ALA A 23 18.96 -16.52 -6.28
N THR A 24 18.41 -15.47 -5.66
CA THR A 24 18.69 -14.08 -6.04
C THR A 24 20.13 -13.69 -5.72
N ALA A 25 20.68 -14.11 -4.58
CA ALA A 25 22.09 -13.90 -4.24
C ALA A 25 23.04 -14.52 -5.26
N ALA A 26 22.77 -15.78 -5.64
CA ALA A 26 23.54 -16.49 -6.66
C ALA A 26 23.44 -15.80 -8.03
N SER A 27 22.23 -15.40 -8.44
CA SER A 27 22.00 -14.71 -9.72
C SER A 27 22.70 -13.36 -9.81
N LEU A 28 22.79 -12.62 -8.70
CA LEU A 28 23.44 -11.31 -8.65
C LEU A 28 24.94 -11.41 -8.33
N ASN A 29 25.44 -12.61 -7.99
CA ASN A 29 26.80 -12.84 -7.51
C ASN A 29 27.16 -11.93 -6.31
N VAL A 30 26.25 -11.85 -5.32
CA VAL A 30 26.43 -11.06 -4.10
C VAL A 30 26.31 -11.92 -2.85
N ASP A 31 27.02 -11.54 -1.79
CA ASP A 31 26.85 -12.13 -0.47
C ASP A 31 25.76 -11.34 0.32
N PRO A 32 24.64 -11.98 0.72
CA PRO A 32 23.59 -11.37 1.53
C PRO A 32 24.05 -10.95 2.93
N THR A 33 25.16 -11.51 3.40
CA THR A 33 25.71 -11.28 4.74
C THR A 33 26.85 -10.28 4.77
N ALA A 34 27.33 -9.86 3.60
CA ALA A 34 28.44 -8.92 3.49
C ALA A 34 28.11 -7.58 4.15
N ARG A 35 29.10 -7.03 4.84
CA ARG A 35 29.02 -5.77 5.56
C ARG A 35 30.06 -4.78 5.05
N ASP A 36 29.71 -3.52 5.07
CA ASP A 36 30.63 -2.42 4.81
C ASP A 36 31.71 -2.37 5.91
N PRO A 37 33.01 -2.31 5.58
CA PRO A 37 34.07 -2.39 6.57
C PRO A 37 34.17 -1.15 7.47
N THR A 38 33.60 -0.01 7.08
CA THR A 38 33.69 1.25 7.83
C THR A 38 32.51 1.42 8.79
N THR A 39 31.31 1.15 8.29
CA THR A 39 30.06 1.37 9.01
C THR A 39 29.48 0.07 9.58
N ASN A 40 29.99 -1.09 9.17
CA ASN A 40 29.46 -2.41 9.51
C ASN A 40 27.99 -2.63 9.08
N ALA A 41 27.40 -1.75 8.27
CA ALA A 41 26.06 -1.93 7.72
C ALA A 41 26.06 -3.02 6.66
N LYS A 42 24.93 -3.74 6.49
CA LYS A 42 24.80 -4.73 5.41
C LYS A 42 24.85 -4.05 4.05
N LEU A 43 25.59 -4.63 3.12
CA LEU A 43 25.64 -4.16 1.72
C LEU A 43 24.36 -4.50 0.95
N ASN A 44 23.70 -5.60 1.30
CA ASN A 44 22.45 -6.07 0.68
C ASN A 44 21.35 -6.26 1.75
N PRO A 45 20.89 -5.19 2.42
CA PRO A 45 20.08 -5.29 3.63
C PRO A 45 18.70 -5.95 3.42
N TYR A 46 18.18 -5.95 2.19
CA TYR A 46 16.86 -6.49 1.85
C TYR A 46 16.90 -7.87 1.19
N LEU A 47 18.09 -8.39 0.89
CA LEU A 47 18.26 -9.73 0.37
C LEU A 47 18.22 -10.72 1.54
N ARG A 48 17.03 -10.89 2.12
CA ARG A 48 16.81 -11.63 3.36
C ARG A 48 15.44 -12.27 3.34
N ARG A 49 15.26 -13.30 4.17
CA ARG A 49 13.94 -13.85 4.42
C ARG A 49 13.04 -12.80 5.07
N THR A 50 11.74 -12.99 4.88
CA THR A 50 10.66 -12.23 5.51
C THR A 50 10.94 -11.91 6.99
N LEU A 51 10.59 -10.69 7.37
CA LEU A 51 10.63 -10.26 8.77
C LEU A 51 9.67 -11.12 9.62
N PRO A 52 10.11 -11.61 10.79
CA PRO A 52 9.27 -12.42 11.68
C PRO A 52 8.20 -11.61 12.42
N ALA A 53 8.37 -10.29 12.57
CA ALA A 53 7.43 -9.40 13.26
C ALA A 53 7.54 -7.96 12.73
N ALA A 54 6.66 -7.06 13.18
CA ALA A 54 6.78 -5.64 12.89
C ALA A 54 7.95 -5.01 13.65
N ARG A 55 8.68 -4.13 12.95
CA ARG A 55 9.71 -3.23 13.47
C ARG A 55 9.12 -1.90 13.93
N PHE A 56 8.14 -1.42 13.18
CA PHE A 56 7.60 -0.08 13.33
C PHE A 56 6.09 -0.13 13.46
N GLN A 57 5.54 0.87 14.16
CA GLN A 57 4.11 1.05 14.33
C GLN A 57 3.69 2.39 13.74
N VAL A 58 2.51 2.43 13.14
CA VAL A 58 1.91 3.68 12.67
C VAL A 58 1.22 4.39 13.83
N SER A 59 1.64 5.62 14.09
CA SER A 59 1.02 6.46 15.10
C SER A 59 -0.20 7.19 14.52
N ASP A 60 -1.39 6.61 14.72
CA ASP A 60 -2.67 7.27 14.44
C ASP A 60 -3.67 6.97 15.55
N SER A 61 -3.96 7.97 16.39
CA SER A 61 -4.93 7.85 17.49
C SER A 61 -6.35 7.47 17.04
N ARG A 62 -6.68 7.65 15.75
CA ARG A 62 -8.00 7.29 15.22
C ARG A 62 -8.20 5.78 15.27
N THR A 63 -7.19 4.98 14.92
CA THR A 63 -7.32 3.51 14.79
C THR A 63 -7.50 2.77 16.12
N SER A 64 -7.28 3.44 17.25
CA SER A 64 -7.48 2.88 18.59
C SER A 64 -8.80 3.30 19.26
N ARG A 65 -9.65 4.07 18.57
CA ARG A 65 -10.91 4.58 19.15
C ARG A 65 -11.95 3.46 19.30
N PRO A 66 -12.68 3.39 20.43
CA PRO A 66 -13.79 2.45 20.58
C PRO A 66 -14.88 2.65 19.51
N GLY A 67 -15.38 1.55 18.95
CA GLY A 67 -16.49 1.56 17.99
C GLY A 67 -16.11 1.94 16.56
N ILE A 68 -14.84 2.15 16.27
CA ILE A 68 -14.36 2.44 14.91
C ILE A 68 -14.55 1.25 13.97
N TYR A 69 -14.77 1.52 12.68
CA TYR A 69 -15.17 0.57 11.63
C TYR A 69 -16.50 -0.13 11.87
N THR A 70 -17.36 0.44 12.72
CA THR A 70 -18.71 -0.10 12.97
C THR A 70 -19.78 0.95 12.68
N SER A 71 -21.01 0.49 12.46
CA SER A 71 -22.17 1.38 12.30
C SER A 71 -22.37 2.34 13.48
N THR A 72 -21.92 1.98 14.69
CA THR A 72 -22.06 2.82 15.88
C THR A 72 -21.23 4.11 15.82
N CYS A 73 -20.16 4.14 15.03
CA CYS A 73 -19.42 5.38 14.78
C CYS A 73 -20.16 6.32 13.81
N GLY A 74 -21.16 5.80 13.07
CA GLY A 74 -21.89 6.53 12.03
C GLY A 74 -21.50 6.13 10.61
N TYR A 75 -20.55 5.20 10.45
CA TYR A 75 -20.19 4.62 9.16
C TYR A 75 -19.55 3.24 9.35
N ASN A 76 -20.11 2.23 8.69
CA ASN A 76 -19.62 0.86 8.77
C ASN A 76 -18.75 0.52 7.55
N ARG A 77 -17.57 -0.03 7.77
CA ARG A 77 -16.75 -0.64 6.71
C ARG A 77 -16.06 -1.90 7.21
N PRO A 78 -16.06 -3.00 6.43
CA PRO A 78 -15.27 -4.17 6.75
C PRO A 78 -13.77 -3.80 6.82
N ILE A 79 -13.14 -4.20 7.92
CA ILE A 79 -11.71 -4.11 8.13
C ILE A 79 -11.16 -5.45 8.62
N SER A 80 -9.99 -5.82 8.12
CA SER A 80 -9.22 -6.99 8.53
C SER A 80 -7.87 -6.53 9.07
N GLY A 81 -7.76 -6.53 10.39
CA GLY A 81 -6.55 -6.32 11.16
C GLY A 81 -5.65 -7.55 11.22
N ILE A 82 -4.61 -7.49 12.05
CA ILE A 82 -3.71 -8.64 12.28
C ILE A 82 -4.42 -9.71 13.10
N GLY A 83 -4.46 -10.94 12.58
CA GLY A 83 -5.14 -12.05 13.24
C GLY A 83 -6.67 -11.97 13.17
N ALA A 84 -7.18 -11.26 12.17
CA ALA A 84 -8.59 -11.24 11.85
C ALA A 84 -9.08 -12.63 11.40
N THR A 85 -10.32 -12.95 11.74
CA THR A 85 -10.94 -14.24 11.41
C THR A 85 -12.33 -14.07 10.83
N VAL A 86 -12.71 -15.04 10.00
CA VAL A 86 -14.00 -15.11 9.33
C VAL A 86 -14.70 -16.44 9.60
N ASP A 87 -16.01 -16.46 9.40
CA ASP A 87 -16.79 -17.69 9.35
C ASP A 87 -16.62 -18.40 7.98
N ALA A 88 -17.27 -19.55 7.82
CA ALA A 88 -17.25 -20.32 6.57
C ALA A 88 -17.86 -19.57 5.35
N ASN A 89 -18.61 -18.49 5.57
CA ASN A 89 -19.21 -17.66 4.53
C ASN A 89 -18.37 -16.39 4.25
N GLY A 90 -17.22 -16.23 4.89
CA GLY A 90 -16.36 -15.04 4.75
C GLY A 90 -16.81 -13.84 5.59
N ASN A 91 -17.80 -13.97 6.47
CA ASN A 91 -18.20 -12.87 7.34
C ASN A 91 -17.19 -12.70 8.48
N ALA A 92 -16.83 -11.45 8.78
CA ALA A 92 -15.93 -11.13 9.88
C ALA A 92 -16.48 -11.63 11.23
N VAL A 93 -15.70 -12.48 11.90
CA VAL A 93 -15.95 -12.96 13.28
C VAL A 93 -15.12 -12.16 14.27
N ASN A 94 -13.86 -11.87 13.92
CA ASN A 94 -12.95 -11.03 14.68
C ASN A 94 -12.20 -10.10 13.71
N GLN A 95 -12.17 -8.80 14.01
CA GLN A 95 -11.50 -7.80 13.17
C GLN A 95 -9.98 -7.78 13.31
N GLY A 96 -9.39 -8.51 14.27
CA GLY A 96 -7.96 -8.51 14.55
C GLY A 96 -7.45 -7.22 15.21
N ASN A 97 -6.13 -7.14 15.39
CA ASN A 97 -5.49 -5.92 15.89
C ASN A 97 -5.27 -4.90 14.76
N ILE A 98 -5.79 -3.68 14.95
CA ILE A 98 -5.67 -2.56 13.99
C ILE A 98 -4.82 -1.42 14.57
N ALA A 99 -4.78 -1.28 15.90
CA ALA A 99 -3.99 -0.23 16.52
C ALA A 99 -2.49 -0.45 16.24
N GLY A 100 -1.82 0.60 15.78
CA GLY A 100 -0.40 0.55 15.42
C GLY A 100 -0.09 0.01 14.01
N THR A 101 -1.10 -0.38 13.22
CA THR A 101 -0.90 -0.91 11.86
C THR A 101 -1.08 0.17 10.78
N LEU A 102 -0.54 -0.09 9.59
CA LEU A 102 -0.86 0.66 8.40
C LEU A 102 -2.17 0.16 7.80
N VAL A 103 -3.22 1.00 7.81
CA VAL A 103 -4.50 0.67 7.18
C VAL A 103 -4.45 1.00 5.68
N VAL A 104 -4.46 -0.04 4.86
CA VAL A 104 -4.42 0.06 3.39
C VAL A 104 -5.82 -0.19 2.82
N GLU A 105 -6.20 0.60 1.84
CA GLU A 105 -7.46 0.45 1.11
C GLU A 105 -7.37 -0.72 0.12
N TRP A 106 -8.40 -1.56 0.13
CA TRP A 106 -8.55 -2.73 -0.72
C TRP A 106 -9.81 -2.58 -1.59
N GLY A 107 -9.74 -2.88 -2.88
CA GLY A 107 -10.89 -2.75 -3.79
C GLY A 107 -11.25 -4.05 -4.51
N PRO A 108 -12.46 -4.15 -5.08
CA PRO A 108 -12.96 -5.36 -5.74
C PRO A 108 -12.40 -5.59 -7.16
N TRP A 109 -11.57 -4.69 -7.70
CA TRP A 109 -10.97 -4.87 -9.03
C TRP A 109 -9.55 -5.43 -8.92
N ASP A 110 -9.09 -6.13 -9.96
CA ASP A 110 -7.88 -6.96 -9.86
C ASP A 110 -6.58 -6.13 -9.77
N SER A 111 -6.51 -4.99 -10.44
CA SER A 111 -5.29 -4.18 -10.44
C SER A 111 -4.99 -3.54 -9.07
N ILE A 112 -6.00 -3.06 -8.34
CA ILE A 112 -5.80 -2.58 -6.95
C ILE A 112 -5.44 -3.74 -6.03
N THR A 113 -6.02 -4.92 -6.23
CA THR A 113 -5.74 -6.13 -5.46
C THR A 113 -4.26 -6.52 -5.60
N LEU A 114 -3.75 -6.61 -6.83
CA LEU A 114 -2.35 -6.91 -7.12
C LEU A 114 -1.41 -5.85 -6.55
N THR A 115 -1.70 -4.57 -6.82
CA THR A 115 -0.87 -3.45 -6.36
C THR A 115 -0.86 -3.34 -4.83
N THR A 116 -1.98 -3.63 -4.16
CA THR A 116 -2.06 -3.68 -2.70
C THR A 116 -1.25 -4.82 -2.13
N TYR A 117 -1.27 -6.02 -2.74
CA TYR A 117 -0.43 -7.13 -2.29
C TYR A 117 1.06 -6.83 -2.47
N VAL A 118 1.50 -6.27 -3.61
CA VAL A 118 2.91 -5.86 -3.80
C VAL A 118 3.36 -4.93 -2.68
N ASN A 119 2.58 -3.88 -2.40
CA ASN A 119 2.90 -2.95 -1.32
C ASN A 119 2.90 -3.62 0.04
N SER A 120 1.92 -4.48 0.31
CA SER A 120 1.77 -5.14 1.61
C SER A 120 2.89 -6.14 1.89
N ILE A 121 3.39 -6.84 0.87
CA ILE A 121 4.57 -7.72 0.98
C ILE A 121 5.79 -6.87 1.36
N LEU A 122 6.07 -5.80 0.62
CA LEU A 122 7.24 -4.96 0.88
C LEU A 122 7.17 -4.28 2.26
N LEU A 123 6.00 -3.76 2.62
CA LEU A 123 5.77 -3.11 3.92
C LEU A 123 5.98 -4.08 5.08
N GLN A 124 5.48 -5.31 5.00
CA GLN A 124 5.53 -6.27 6.10
C GLN A 124 6.83 -7.04 6.17
N GLU A 125 7.29 -7.53 5.03
CA GLU A 125 8.40 -8.49 4.96
C GLU A 125 9.76 -7.80 4.85
N VAL A 126 9.80 -6.57 4.32
CA VAL A 126 11.03 -5.82 4.07
C VAL A 126 11.18 -4.64 5.05
N LEU A 127 10.23 -3.70 5.05
CA LEU A 127 10.30 -2.50 5.92
C LEU A 127 10.03 -2.86 7.38
N GLY A 128 8.97 -3.63 7.64
CA GLY A 128 8.56 -4.07 8.97
C GLY A 128 7.39 -3.31 9.57
N TYR A 129 6.39 -2.94 8.77
CA TYR A 129 5.09 -2.46 9.27
C TYR A 129 4.06 -3.57 9.19
N ASP A 130 3.22 -3.70 10.20
CA ASP A 130 2.03 -4.54 10.06
C ASP A 130 0.95 -3.80 9.26
N VAL A 131 0.23 -4.54 8.41
CA VAL A 131 -0.77 -3.97 7.48
C VAL A 131 -2.17 -4.52 7.80
N SER A 132 -3.13 -3.62 7.91
CA SER A 132 -4.57 -3.91 8.00
C SER A 132 -5.28 -3.45 6.73
N TYR A 133 -6.39 -4.08 6.37
CA TYR A 133 -7.05 -3.86 5.09
C TYR A 133 -8.48 -3.40 5.30
N THR A 134 -8.88 -2.29 4.70
CA THR A 134 -10.28 -1.85 4.66
C THR A 134 -10.81 -1.95 3.24
N ILE A 135 -11.99 -2.54 3.06
CA ILE A 135 -12.62 -2.65 1.74
C ILE A 135 -13.23 -1.30 1.34
N VAL A 136 -12.96 -0.84 0.13
CA VAL A 136 -13.35 0.48 -0.35
C VAL A 136 -14.02 0.48 -1.72
N ASP A 137 -14.85 1.51 -1.90
CA ASP A 137 -15.15 2.13 -3.18
C ASP A 137 -14.16 3.29 -3.40
N GLY A 138 -13.52 3.36 -4.58
CA GLY A 138 -12.45 4.31 -4.86
C GLY A 138 -12.86 5.80 -4.99
N SER A 139 -14.01 6.21 -4.42
CA SER A 139 -14.59 7.55 -4.59
C SER A 139 -14.40 8.49 -3.39
N VAL A 140 -14.03 7.97 -2.22
CA VAL A 140 -13.96 8.75 -0.97
C VAL A 140 -12.67 8.55 -0.17
N SER A 141 -11.58 8.12 -0.82
CA SER A 141 -10.29 7.84 -0.17
C SER A 141 -9.75 9.04 0.61
N THR A 142 -9.78 10.26 0.05
CA THR A 142 -9.31 11.46 0.75
C THR A 142 -10.14 11.80 1.98
N SER A 143 -11.44 11.47 1.96
CA SER A 143 -12.30 11.61 3.13
C SER A 143 -11.87 10.65 4.23
N ARG A 144 -11.66 9.36 3.94
CA ARG A 144 -11.18 8.38 4.94
C ARG A 144 -9.80 8.71 5.50
N MET A 145 -8.91 9.28 4.69
CA MET A 145 -7.60 9.72 5.15
C MET A 145 -7.67 10.97 6.05
N SER A 146 -8.69 11.81 5.88
CA SER A 146 -8.86 13.06 6.62
C SER A 146 -9.26 12.88 8.08
N THR A 147 -8.60 13.60 8.99
CA THR A 147 -8.90 13.59 10.43
C THR A 147 -10.18 14.35 10.78
N VAL A 148 -10.66 15.23 9.90
CA VAL A 148 -11.83 16.08 10.15
C VAL A 148 -13.13 15.51 9.58
N SER A 149 -13.04 14.65 8.56
CA SER A 149 -14.22 14.05 7.94
C SER A 149 -14.87 12.99 8.84
N THR A 150 -16.18 12.78 8.72
CA THR A 150 -16.87 11.68 9.43
C THR A 150 -16.30 10.31 9.03
N LEU A 151 -16.01 10.13 7.74
CA LEU A 151 -15.46 8.88 7.23
C LEU A 151 -14.07 8.57 7.81
N GLY A 152 -13.20 9.57 7.91
CA GLY A 152 -11.86 9.36 8.50
C GLY A 152 -11.85 9.34 10.02
N LYS A 153 -12.93 9.76 10.68
CA LYS A 153 -13.14 9.52 12.13
C LYS A 153 -13.63 8.11 12.43
N CYS A 154 -14.29 7.45 11.47
CA CYS A 154 -15.00 6.18 11.68
C CYS A 154 -14.49 5.00 10.88
N ALA A 155 -13.79 5.22 9.79
CA ALA A 155 -13.11 4.21 9.00
C ALA A 155 -11.83 4.80 8.40
N PRO A 156 -10.85 5.22 9.24
CA PRO A 156 -9.62 5.84 8.77
C PRO A 156 -8.84 4.87 7.88
N SER A 157 -8.24 5.42 6.83
CA SER A 157 -7.26 4.73 6.00
C SER A 157 -5.98 5.56 5.95
N HIS A 158 -4.86 4.90 5.70
CA HIS A 158 -3.55 5.51 5.62
C HIS A 158 -3.03 5.54 4.19
N PHE A 159 -3.32 4.52 3.39
CA PHE A 159 -2.79 4.38 2.04
C PHE A 159 -3.82 3.75 1.10
N ASN A 160 -3.96 4.31 -0.10
CA ASN A 160 -4.62 3.67 -1.23
C ASN A 160 -3.60 3.59 -2.37
N ALA A 161 -3.29 2.36 -2.78
CA ALA A 161 -2.26 2.07 -3.75
C ALA A 161 -2.70 2.31 -5.21
N GLU A 162 -4.01 2.42 -5.47
CA GLU A 162 -4.55 2.69 -6.80
C GLU A 162 -5.90 3.45 -6.74
N VAL A 163 -5.91 4.66 -7.30
CA VAL A 163 -7.08 5.54 -7.33
C VAL A 163 -7.36 6.02 -8.75
N TRP A 164 -8.56 5.67 -9.24
CA TRP A 164 -9.15 6.21 -10.45
C TRP A 164 -9.63 7.64 -10.23
N SER A 165 -8.94 8.62 -10.81
CA SER A 165 -9.20 10.04 -10.54
C SER A 165 -10.24 10.70 -11.46
N ALA A 166 -10.53 10.12 -12.63
CA ALA A 166 -11.27 10.74 -13.74
C ALA A 166 -12.52 11.54 -13.33
N VAL A 167 -13.66 10.87 -13.12
CA VAL A 167 -14.93 11.50 -12.74
C VAL A 167 -15.02 11.80 -11.23
N ARG A 168 -13.96 11.48 -10.48
CA ARG A 168 -13.96 11.50 -9.00
C ARG A 168 -13.14 12.65 -8.42
N ILE A 169 -12.45 13.43 -9.25
CA ILE A 169 -11.51 14.45 -8.79
C ILE A 169 -12.17 15.52 -7.91
N ALA A 170 -13.42 15.90 -8.20
CA ALA A 170 -14.16 16.87 -7.39
C ALA A 170 -14.37 16.34 -5.95
N SER A 171 -14.84 15.10 -5.81
CA SER A 171 -15.02 14.43 -4.52
C SER A 171 -13.69 14.25 -3.79
N LEU A 172 -12.63 13.87 -4.51
CA LEU A 172 -11.29 13.72 -3.94
C LEU A 172 -10.74 15.06 -3.44
N ASN A 173 -11.02 16.16 -4.14
CA ASN A 173 -10.51 17.49 -3.81
C ASN A 173 -11.12 18.09 -2.53
N VAL A 174 -12.28 17.61 -2.06
CA VAL A 174 -12.93 18.09 -0.82
C VAL A 174 -12.00 17.99 0.39
N PHE A 175 -11.22 16.91 0.48
CA PHE A 175 -10.28 16.65 1.58
C PHE A 175 -8.83 16.48 1.11
N ALA A 176 -8.48 17.04 -0.06
CA ALA A 176 -7.13 16.88 -0.61
C ALA A 176 -6.02 17.46 0.29
N ASN A 177 -6.33 18.43 1.14
CA ASN A 177 -5.38 18.99 2.11
C ASN A 177 -4.94 17.99 3.20
N ALA A 178 -5.67 16.90 3.40
CA ALA A 178 -5.34 15.85 4.36
C ALA A 178 -4.52 14.70 3.75
N THR A 179 -4.25 14.75 2.44
CA THR A 179 -3.58 13.68 1.71
C THR A 179 -2.39 14.19 0.90
N THR A 180 -1.41 13.33 0.70
CA THR A 180 -0.44 13.48 -0.39
C THR A 180 -0.89 12.59 -1.55
N ARG A 181 -0.72 13.09 -2.78
CA ARG A 181 -1.06 12.38 -4.02
C ARG A 181 0.13 12.35 -4.96
N SER A 182 0.34 11.22 -5.61
CA SER A 182 1.32 11.07 -6.69
C SER A 182 0.88 9.94 -7.64
N ILE A 183 1.58 9.77 -8.75
CA ILE A 183 1.28 8.72 -9.72
C ILE A 183 1.78 7.36 -9.21
N ILE A 184 1.00 6.30 -9.44
CA ILE A 184 1.47 4.93 -9.14
C ILE A 184 2.40 4.39 -10.23
N GLY A 185 2.39 4.96 -11.44
CA GLY A 185 3.34 4.65 -12.52
C GLY A 185 2.72 3.99 -13.75
N TYR A 186 1.50 3.44 -13.65
CA TYR A 186 0.71 2.97 -14.78
C TYR A 186 -0.54 3.83 -14.97
N TRP A 187 -1.15 3.68 -16.14
CA TRP A 187 -2.33 4.44 -16.53
C TRP A 187 -3.55 3.56 -16.58
N GLY A 188 -4.71 4.19 -16.60
CA GLY A 188 -5.98 3.55 -16.87
C GLY A 188 -6.75 4.31 -17.94
N ARG A 189 -7.63 3.60 -18.65
CA ARG A 189 -8.47 4.16 -19.70
C ARG A 189 -9.74 3.34 -19.86
N SER A 190 -10.88 3.99 -19.70
CA SER A 190 -12.18 3.43 -20.06
C SER A 190 -12.38 3.46 -21.57
N GLY A 191 -13.32 2.70 -22.11
CA GLY A 191 -13.52 2.61 -23.55
C GLY A 191 -14.82 1.97 -23.96
N HIS A 192 -15.14 2.16 -25.23
CA HIS A 192 -16.18 1.45 -25.92
C HIS A 192 -15.52 0.38 -26.80
N TYR A 193 -15.94 -0.86 -26.66
CA TYR A 193 -15.32 -2.02 -27.30
C TYR A 193 -16.36 -2.82 -28.10
N THR A 194 -15.88 -3.60 -29.06
CA THR A 194 -16.59 -4.67 -29.74
C THR A 194 -15.70 -5.91 -29.82
N LEU A 195 -16.20 -7.01 -30.37
CA LEU A 195 -15.39 -8.21 -30.59
C LEU A 195 -14.52 -8.08 -31.85
N THR A 196 -13.29 -8.59 -31.82
CA THR A 196 -12.42 -8.69 -33.00
C THR A 196 -13.07 -9.54 -34.11
N ALA A 197 -13.85 -10.56 -33.72
CA ALA A 197 -14.67 -11.34 -34.64
C ALA A 197 -15.72 -10.49 -35.38
N ASN A 198 -16.35 -9.53 -34.68
CA ASN A 198 -17.34 -8.63 -35.29
C ASN A 198 -16.66 -7.69 -36.30
N VAL A 199 -15.46 -7.20 -36.01
CA VAL A 199 -14.62 -6.43 -36.94
C VAL A 199 -14.31 -7.26 -38.19
N ALA A 200 -13.80 -8.48 -38.00
CA ALA A 200 -13.46 -9.37 -39.11
C ALA A 200 -14.66 -9.74 -39.99
N GLN A 201 -15.86 -9.85 -39.39
CA GLN A 201 -17.09 -10.12 -40.12
C GLN A 201 -17.59 -8.89 -40.89
N ALA A 202 -17.55 -7.71 -40.28
CA ALA A 202 -18.08 -6.48 -40.89
C ALA A 202 -17.23 -5.96 -42.05
N ILE A 203 -15.90 -6.14 -41.99
CA ILE A 203 -14.99 -5.76 -43.08
C ILE A 203 -15.24 -6.58 -44.36
N GLN A 204 -15.80 -7.77 -44.24
CA GLN A 204 -16.16 -8.58 -45.41
C GLN A 204 -17.42 -8.08 -46.13
N GLY A 205 -18.25 -7.26 -45.47
CA GLY A 205 -19.43 -6.65 -46.07
C GLY A 205 -20.36 -7.67 -46.73
N PRO A 206 -20.79 -7.46 -47.99
CA PRO A 206 -21.70 -8.36 -48.71
C PRO A 206 -21.20 -9.80 -48.92
N ALA A 207 -19.89 -10.05 -48.73
CA ALA A 207 -19.33 -11.38 -48.90
C ALA A 207 -19.79 -12.38 -47.81
N ILE A 208 -20.33 -11.89 -46.70
CA ILE A 208 -20.96 -12.72 -45.66
C ILE A 208 -22.48 -12.52 -45.70
N PRO A 209 -23.26 -13.45 -46.28
CA PRO A 209 -24.71 -13.29 -46.42
C PRO A 209 -25.46 -13.13 -45.10
N THR A 210 -24.89 -13.62 -43.98
CA THR A 210 -25.54 -13.59 -42.66
C THR A 210 -25.47 -12.24 -41.95
N ASN A 211 -24.64 -11.29 -42.42
CA ASN A 211 -24.47 -9.98 -41.78
C ASN A 211 -25.41 -8.88 -42.33
N ASN A 212 -26.02 -9.10 -43.51
CA ASN A 212 -26.87 -8.14 -44.23
C ASN A 212 -26.24 -6.75 -44.47
N LEU A 213 -24.91 -6.65 -44.53
CA LEU A 213 -24.22 -5.40 -44.82
C LEU A 213 -24.12 -5.17 -46.34
N ARG A 214 -24.52 -4.00 -46.84
CA ARG A 214 -24.43 -3.64 -48.26
C ARG A 214 -23.02 -3.24 -48.69
N ARG A 215 -22.12 -2.97 -47.74
CA ARG A 215 -20.71 -2.66 -47.96
C ARG A 215 -19.85 -3.18 -46.81
N ALA A 216 -18.54 -3.25 -47.04
CA ALA A 216 -17.58 -3.41 -45.95
C ALA A 216 -17.69 -2.23 -44.97
N ALA A 217 -17.58 -2.53 -43.67
CA ALA A 217 -17.60 -1.54 -42.60
C ALA A 217 -16.54 -1.87 -41.53
N SER A 218 -15.98 -0.82 -40.92
CA SER A 218 -15.00 -0.91 -39.82
C SER A 218 -15.68 -0.58 -38.48
N PRO A 219 -16.29 -1.55 -37.78
CA PRO A 219 -17.05 -1.27 -36.56
C PRO A 219 -16.22 -0.74 -35.39
N ASP A 220 -14.90 -0.87 -35.49
CA ASP A 220 -13.90 -0.26 -34.62
C ASP A 220 -13.65 1.22 -34.93
N PHE A 221 -14.43 1.86 -35.81
CA PHE A 221 -14.38 3.29 -36.09
C PHE A 221 -15.77 3.93 -36.00
N TRP A 222 -15.90 4.92 -35.11
CA TRP A 222 -17.20 5.48 -34.74
C TRP A 222 -18.02 6.07 -35.91
N ARG A 223 -17.37 6.61 -36.94
CA ARG A 223 -18.08 7.25 -38.05
C ARG A 223 -18.92 6.26 -38.85
N GLU A 224 -18.57 4.98 -38.83
CA GLU A 224 -19.34 3.94 -39.52
C GLU A 224 -20.77 3.85 -39.00
N TYR A 225 -21.03 4.22 -37.73
CA TYR A 225 -22.36 4.22 -37.13
C TYR A 225 -23.24 5.42 -37.52
N VAL A 226 -22.72 6.37 -38.29
CA VAL A 226 -23.48 7.53 -38.79
C VAL A 226 -23.54 7.63 -40.30
N LEU A 227 -22.84 6.74 -41.02
CA LEU A 227 -22.84 6.72 -42.49
C LEU A 227 -24.11 6.10 -43.06
N ASP A 228 -24.55 4.98 -42.49
CA ASP A 228 -25.73 4.24 -42.91
C ASP A 228 -26.32 3.39 -41.76
N ASP A 229 -27.48 2.78 -42.02
CA ASP A 229 -28.21 1.97 -41.04
C ASP A 229 -27.73 0.51 -40.95
N ASP A 230 -26.82 0.05 -41.83
CA ASP A 230 -26.46 -1.37 -41.92
C ASP A 230 -25.67 -1.80 -40.69
N LEU A 231 -24.69 -0.99 -40.29
CA LEU A 231 -23.91 -1.27 -39.08
C LEU A 231 -24.75 -1.11 -37.80
N ILE A 232 -25.70 -0.17 -37.82
CA ILE A 232 -26.66 0.00 -36.73
C ILE A 232 -27.52 -1.26 -36.59
N ALA A 233 -28.03 -1.81 -37.70
CA ALA A 233 -28.78 -3.05 -37.72
C ALA A 233 -27.92 -4.26 -37.32
N PHE A 234 -26.63 -4.25 -37.69
CA PHE A 234 -25.67 -5.29 -37.32
C PHE A 234 -25.52 -5.42 -35.80
N TYR A 235 -25.50 -4.31 -35.06
CA TYR A 235 -25.48 -4.27 -33.59
C TYR A 235 -26.84 -3.96 -32.95
N SER A 236 -27.93 -4.19 -33.67
CA SER A 236 -29.27 -3.80 -33.21
C SER A 236 -29.60 -4.40 -31.84
N VAL A 237 -30.11 -3.56 -30.94
CA VAL A 237 -30.64 -3.97 -29.63
C VAL A 237 -31.74 -5.04 -29.73
N ASP A 238 -32.42 -5.15 -30.88
CA ASP A 238 -33.46 -6.16 -31.09
C ASP A 238 -32.92 -7.57 -31.29
N LYS A 239 -31.60 -7.73 -31.49
CA LYS A 239 -30.93 -9.04 -31.51
C LYS A 239 -30.68 -9.60 -30.10
N HIS A 240 -30.92 -8.78 -29.07
CA HIS A 240 -30.64 -9.11 -27.69
C HIS A 240 -31.93 -9.39 -26.91
N ASN A 241 -31.85 -10.32 -25.97
CA ASN A 241 -32.96 -10.56 -25.05
C ASN A 241 -33.13 -9.36 -24.11
N ARG A 242 -34.16 -8.54 -24.33
CA ARG A 242 -34.47 -7.33 -23.56
C ARG A 242 -34.53 -7.59 -22.06
N THR A 243 -35.10 -8.71 -21.61
CA THR A 243 -35.19 -9.03 -20.17
C THR A 243 -33.84 -9.36 -19.54
N ALA A 244 -32.85 -9.81 -20.34
CA ALA A 244 -31.51 -10.11 -19.86
C ALA A 244 -30.59 -8.89 -19.79
N ILE A 245 -30.91 -7.82 -20.54
CA ILE A 245 -30.06 -6.63 -20.65
C ILE A 245 -30.61 -5.41 -19.89
N MET A 246 -31.87 -5.46 -19.44
CA MET A 246 -32.56 -4.36 -18.76
C MET A 246 -32.63 -4.62 -17.25
N SER A 247 -31.67 -4.07 -16.50
CA SER A 247 -31.70 -4.12 -15.03
C SER A 247 -31.93 -2.73 -14.44
N THR A 248 -33.11 -2.53 -13.84
CA THR A 248 -33.43 -1.29 -13.13
C THR A 248 -32.60 -1.12 -11.86
N GLN A 249 -31.93 -2.18 -11.37
CA GLN A 249 -31.03 -2.10 -10.22
C GLN A 249 -29.81 -1.21 -10.51
N TYR A 250 -29.29 -1.23 -11.74
CA TYR A 250 -28.06 -0.53 -12.13
C TYR A 250 -28.32 0.74 -12.95
N CYS A 251 -29.61 1.11 -13.11
CA CYS A 251 -30.09 2.27 -13.85
C CYS A 251 -31.58 2.47 -13.54
N HIS A 252 -31.86 3.15 -12.43
CA HIS A 252 -33.23 3.42 -11.96
C HIS A 252 -33.93 4.42 -12.88
N ASP A 253 -35.22 4.21 -13.14
CA ASP A 253 -36.03 5.13 -13.94
C ASP A 253 -35.93 6.57 -13.43
N GLY A 254 -35.69 7.50 -14.37
CA GLY A 254 -35.52 8.92 -14.07
C GLY A 254 -34.11 9.33 -13.62
N THR A 255 -33.21 8.39 -13.34
CA THR A 255 -31.80 8.68 -13.02
C THR A 255 -30.96 8.65 -14.30
N MET A 256 -30.10 9.63 -14.58
CA MET A 256 -29.18 9.60 -15.74
C MET A 256 -29.85 9.28 -17.10
N GLY A 257 -31.08 9.73 -17.30
CA GLY A 257 -31.85 9.43 -18.52
C GLY A 257 -32.26 7.97 -18.67
N CYS A 258 -32.33 7.23 -17.57
CA CYS A 258 -32.74 5.83 -17.53
C CYS A 258 -34.25 5.65 -17.65
N LEU A 259 -34.65 4.62 -18.38
CA LEU A 259 -35.98 4.02 -18.41
C LEU A 259 -35.84 2.51 -18.63
N ASN A 260 -36.42 1.71 -17.75
CA ASN A 260 -36.34 0.24 -17.74
C ASN A 260 -34.89 -0.28 -17.79
N GLY A 261 -33.99 0.29 -17.00
CA GLY A 261 -32.60 -0.19 -16.92
C GLY A 261 -31.71 0.15 -18.13
N CYS A 262 -32.19 0.96 -19.07
CA CYS A 262 -31.39 1.52 -20.15
C CYS A 262 -31.57 3.03 -20.28
N SER A 263 -30.57 3.71 -20.81
CA SER A 263 -30.70 5.05 -21.39
C SER A 263 -30.54 4.96 -22.91
N LYS A 264 -30.89 6.02 -23.64
CA LYS A 264 -30.68 6.07 -25.09
C LYS A 264 -30.26 7.45 -25.56
N SER A 265 -29.54 7.51 -26.67
CA SER A 265 -29.13 8.78 -27.29
C SER A 265 -30.31 9.48 -27.97
N TYR A 266 -30.20 10.79 -28.17
CA TYR A 266 -31.19 11.55 -28.93
C TYR A 266 -31.32 11.04 -30.38
N ALA A 267 -30.19 10.67 -31.00
CA ALA A 267 -30.19 10.05 -32.31
C ALA A 267 -30.99 8.74 -32.35
N CYS A 268 -30.98 7.95 -31.27
CA CYS A 268 -31.82 6.76 -31.18
C CYS A 268 -33.31 7.09 -31.17
N THR A 269 -33.73 8.12 -30.42
CA THR A 269 -35.12 8.61 -30.44
C THR A 269 -35.58 9.00 -31.85
N LEU A 270 -34.73 9.70 -32.60
CA LEU A 270 -35.02 10.09 -33.97
C LEU A 270 -35.09 8.88 -34.92
N ASN A 271 -34.22 7.88 -34.72
CA ASN A 271 -34.23 6.64 -35.50
C ASN A 271 -35.51 5.83 -35.25
N GLU A 272 -35.89 5.64 -33.99
CA GLU A 272 -37.11 4.90 -33.64
C GLU A 272 -38.37 5.58 -34.18
N ALA A 273 -38.43 6.91 -34.18
CA ALA A 273 -39.53 7.67 -34.79
C ALA A 273 -39.66 7.42 -36.30
N GLN A 274 -38.59 6.97 -36.97
CA GLN A 274 -38.57 6.58 -38.38
C GLN A 274 -38.69 5.06 -38.58
N GLY A 275 -38.95 4.28 -37.52
CA GLY A 275 -38.98 2.83 -37.56
C GLY A 275 -37.61 2.15 -37.72
N LYS A 276 -36.52 2.91 -37.56
CA LYS A 276 -35.14 2.41 -37.65
C LYS A 276 -34.65 1.86 -36.31
N LYS A 277 -33.51 1.16 -36.36
CA LYS A 277 -32.88 0.50 -35.20
C LYS A 277 -31.86 1.41 -34.52
N CYS A 278 -31.39 0.97 -33.36
CA CYS A 278 -30.31 1.59 -32.60
C CYS A 278 -29.31 0.50 -32.17
N ILE A 279 -28.04 0.86 -32.04
CA ILE A 279 -27.02 -0.05 -31.53
C ILE A 279 -27.23 -0.35 -30.06
N PHE A 280 -26.90 -1.56 -29.64
CA PHE A 280 -26.84 -1.95 -28.24
C PHE A 280 -25.43 -1.80 -27.68
N VAL A 281 -25.33 -1.05 -26.59
CA VAL A 281 -24.13 -0.90 -25.77
C VAL A 281 -24.41 -1.50 -24.39
N ALA A 282 -23.76 -2.63 -24.08
CA ALA A 282 -23.76 -3.19 -22.74
C ALA A 282 -22.89 -2.33 -21.82
N HIS A 283 -23.41 -1.98 -20.64
CA HIS A 283 -22.75 -1.09 -19.68
C HIS A 283 -22.83 -1.67 -18.27
N VAL A 284 -21.95 -1.19 -17.39
CA VAL A 284 -21.86 -1.64 -15.99
C VAL A 284 -22.96 -1.01 -15.14
N SER A 285 -22.86 0.27 -14.80
CA SER A 285 -23.85 0.99 -13.99
C SER A 285 -23.89 2.46 -14.41
N TYR A 286 -24.98 3.17 -14.11
CA TYR A 286 -25.17 4.57 -14.50
C TYR A 286 -24.14 5.53 -13.88
N ASP A 287 -23.56 5.14 -12.74
CA ASP A 287 -22.61 5.92 -11.95
C ASP A 287 -21.13 5.66 -12.30
N TYR A 288 -20.85 4.69 -13.18
CA TYR A 288 -19.51 4.44 -13.72
C TYR A 288 -19.18 5.39 -14.86
N ASP A 289 -18.06 6.11 -14.75
CA ASP A 289 -17.66 7.22 -15.63
C ASP A 289 -18.86 8.08 -16.07
N THR A 290 -19.57 8.57 -15.05
CA THR A 290 -20.96 9.04 -15.08
C THR A 290 -21.29 9.85 -16.34
N GLY A 291 -22.14 9.29 -17.19
CA GLY A 291 -22.69 9.94 -18.39
C GLY A 291 -21.72 10.16 -19.55
N TYR A 292 -20.44 9.82 -19.42
CA TYR A 292 -19.41 10.20 -20.39
C TYR A 292 -19.57 9.48 -21.73
N LEU A 293 -19.70 8.14 -21.71
CA LEU A 293 -19.89 7.34 -22.94
C LEU A 293 -21.21 7.68 -23.62
N GLN A 294 -22.26 7.83 -22.83
CA GLN A 294 -23.59 8.17 -23.31
C GLN A 294 -23.59 9.54 -24.00
N ALA A 295 -22.92 10.52 -23.39
CA ALA A 295 -22.81 11.87 -23.91
C ALA A 295 -22.01 11.93 -25.22
N PHE A 296 -20.80 11.36 -25.30
CA PHE A 296 -20.04 11.46 -26.55
C PHE A 296 -20.69 10.68 -27.69
N ALA A 297 -21.32 9.54 -27.42
CA ALA A 297 -22.03 8.81 -28.46
C ALA A 297 -23.25 9.60 -28.95
N SER A 298 -24.00 10.23 -28.04
CA SER A 298 -25.12 11.10 -28.39
C SER A 298 -24.69 12.35 -29.15
N ASN A 299 -23.62 13.02 -28.73
CA ASN A 299 -23.13 14.25 -29.35
C ASN A 299 -22.46 14.01 -30.72
N ASN A 300 -21.99 12.79 -30.97
CA ASN A 300 -21.56 12.33 -32.29
C ASN A 300 -22.71 11.74 -33.14
N ASN A 301 -23.96 11.90 -32.72
CA ASN A 301 -25.17 11.46 -33.42
C ASN A 301 -25.26 9.94 -33.65
N VAL A 302 -24.62 9.12 -32.81
CA VAL A 302 -24.74 7.66 -32.90
C VAL A 302 -26.05 7.21 -32.22
N PRO A 303 -26.96 6.50 -32.93
CA PRO A 303 -28.22 6.03 -32.37
C PRO A 303 -27.97 4.78 -31.51
N ALA A 304 -27.89 4.97 -30.19
CA ALA A 304 -27.47 3.93 -29.24
C ALA A 304 -28.43 3.80 -28.05
N TYR A 305 -28.59 2.55 -27.62
CA TYR A 305 -29.11 2.16 -26.31
C TYR A 305 -27.94 1.79 -25.40
N PHE A 306 -27.89 2.38 -24.21
CA PHE A 306 -26.93 2.04 -23.16
C PHE A 306 -27.68 1.33 -22.05
N CYS A 307 -27.47 0.04 -21.92
CA CYS A 307 -28.20 -0.79 -20.96
C CYS A 307 -27.26 -1.31 -19.89
N PHE A 308 -27.71 -1.29 -18.63
CA PHE A 308 -26.84 -1.46 -17.48
C PHE A 308 -27.09 -2.80 -16.80
N LEU A 309 -26.05 -3.64 -16.69
CA LEU A 309 -26.16 -5.03 -16.24
C LEU A 309 -25.39 -5.31 -14.93
N GLY A 310 -24.71 -4.31 -14.37
CA GLY A 310 -23.70 -4.51 -13.33
C GLY A 310 -22.41 -5.06 -13.94
N ASP A 311 -21.31 -5.02 -13.19
CA ASP A 311 -19.99 -5.39 -13.72
C ASP A 311 -19.92 -6.89 -14.08
N PRO A 312 -20.19 -7.84 -13.15
CA PRO A 312 -20.24 -9.26 -13.51
C PRO A 312 -21.29 -9.58 -14.57
N GLY A 313 -22.45 -8.92 -14.53
CA GLY A 313 -23.53 -9.15 -15.48
C GLY A 313 -23.17 -8.71 -16.90
N MET A 314 -22.52 -7.55 -17.05
CA MET A 314 -22.05 -7.03 -18.33
C MET A 314 -20.95 -7.94 -18.89
N GLN A 315 -19.93 -8.29 -18.10
CA GLN A 315 -18.84 -9.17 -18.55
C GLN A 315 -19.35 -10.54 -18.98
N ASN A 316 -20.19 -11.20 -18.17
CA ASN A 316 -20.80 -12.49 -18.51
C ASN A 316 -21.61 -12.40 -19.80
N TYR A 317 -22.38 -11.33 -19.99
CA TYR A 317 -23.19 -11.15 -21.20
C TYR A 317 -22.34 -10.97 -22.46
N VAL A 318 -21.20 -10.28 -22.36
CA VAL A 318 -20.21 -10.17 -23.44
C VAL A 318 -19.65 -11.55 -23.80
N VAL A 319 -19.25 -12.34 -22.81
CA VAL A 319 -18.71 -13.70 -23.01
C VAL A 319 -19.76 -14.64 -23.61
N ASP A 320 -21.00 -14.60 -23.13
CA ASP A 320 -22.11 -15.40 -23.66
C ASP A 320 -22.45 -15.03 -25.11
N THR A 321 -22.38 -13.74 -25.43
CA THR A 321 -22.62 -13.26 -26.80
C THR A 321 -21.47 -13.68 -27.72
N MET A 322 -20.22 -13.55 -27.26
CA MET A 322 -19.03 -14.00 -27.97
C MET A 322 -19.09 -15.51 -28.25
N THR A 323 -19.47 -16.33 -27.27
CA THR A 323 -19.54 -17.79 -27.38
C THR A 323 -20.61 -18.25 -28.38
N ARG A 324 -21.68 -17.46 -28.54
CA ARG A 324 -22.75 -17.70 -29.52
C ARG A 324 -22.48 -17.09 -30.90
N ASN A 325 -21.26 -16.59 -31.15
CA ASN A 325 -20.91 -15.86 -32.38
C ASN A 325 -21.87 -14.69 -32.68
N GLY A 326 -22.34 -14.01 -31.63
CA GLY A 326 -23.24 -12.87 -31.72
C GLY A 326 -22.48 -11.55 -31.86
N THR A 327 -23.22 -10.48 -32.13
CA THR A 327 -22.70 -9.12 -32.24
C THR A 327 -22.99 -8.34 -30.96
N ILE A 328 -22.02 -7.55 -30.49
CA ILE A 328 -22.17 -6.74 -29.28
C ILE A 328 -21.18 -5.58 -29.29
N THR A 329 -21.60 -4.46 -28.73
CA THR A 329 -20.69 -3.39 -28.29
C THR A 329 -20.87 -3.18 -26.79
N PHE A 330 -19.81 -2.80 -26.08
CA PHE A 330 -19.82 -2.75 -24.63
C PHE A 330 -18.81 -1.75 -24.06
N TYR A 331 -19.12 -1.22 -22.88
CA TYR A 331 -18.20 -0.41 -22.09
C TYR A 331 -17.25 -1.31 -21.28
N HIS A 332 -15.97 -0.97 -21.24
CA HIS A 332 -15.00 -1.58 -20.32
C HIS A 332 -13.85 -0.61 -20.00
N TRP A 333 -12.91 -1.02 -19.15
CA TRP A 333 -11.68 -0.28 -18.86
C TRP A 333 -10.44 -1.18 -18.93
N GLU A 334 -9.29 -0.55 -19.11
CA GLU A 334 -7.97 -1.14 -18.97
C GLU A 334 -7.16 -0.31 -17.95
N PRO A 335 -6.27 -0.93 -17.15
CA PRO A 335 -6.00 -2.36 -17.10
C PRO A 335 -7.07 -3.10 -16.29
N ASP A 336 -7.47 -4.28 -16.78
CA ASP A 336 -8.39 -5.18 -16.08
C ASP A 336 -8.17 -6.62 -16.56
N ARG A 337 -8.30 -7.61 -15.69
CA ARG A 337 -8.06 -9.03 -16.02
C ARG A 337 -8.96 -9.52 -17.15
N PHE A 338 -10.15 -8.96 -17.32
CA PHE A 338 -11.07 -9.34 -18.39
C PHE A 338 -10.43 -9.28 -19.79
N HIS A 339 -9.54 -8.32 -20.02
CA HIS A 339 -8.81 -8.19 -21.29
C HIS A 339 -7.71 -9.26 -21.49
N PHE A 340 -7.21 -9.86 -20.40
CA PHE A 340 -6.20 -10.92 -20.41
C PHE A 340 -6.85 -12.31 -20.49
N ASP A 341 -7.94 -12.52 -19.76
CA ASP A 341 -8.77 -13.74 -19.84
C ASP A 341 -9.29 -13.96 -21.28
N HIS A 342 -9.47 -12.87 -22.03
CA HIS A 342 -9.93 -12.86 -23.42
C HIS A 342 -8.96 -12.16 -24.37
N ALA A 343 -7.66 -12.42 -24.21
CA ALA A 343 -6.61 -11.83 -25.03
C ALA A 343 -6.91 -11.93 -26.53
N GLY A 344 -6.84 -10.78 -27.22
CA GLY A 344 -7.08 -10.67 -28.67
C GLY A 344 -8.54 -10.82 -29.11
N LYS A 345 -9.51 -10.90 -28.19
CA LYS A 345 -10.94 -11.03 -28.51
C LYS A 345 -11.67 -9.69 -28.62
N PHE A 346 -11.10 -8.61 -28.09
CA PHE A 346 -11.74 -7.31 -28.05
C PHE A 346 -11.01 -6.29 -28.92
N ALA A 347 -11.78 -5.46 -29.61
CA ALA A 347 -11.32 -4.32 -30.38
C ALA A 347 -11.94 -3.06 -29.79
N ARG A 348 -11.10 -2.05 -29.51
CA ARG A 348 -11.59 -0.73 -29.08
C ARG A 348 -12.23 -0.01 -30.27
N ILE A 349 -13.41 0.55 -30.07
CA ILE A 349 -14.05 1.45 -31.03
C ILE A 349 -13.38 2.82 -30.89
N ASN A 350 -12.69 3.24 -31.94
CA ASN A 350 -12.01 4.53 -32.00
C ASN A 350 -13.04 5.63 -32.20
N TRP A 351 -13.15 6.51 -31.20
CA TRP A 351 -13.93 7.76 -31.20
C TRP A 351 -13.04 8.95 -31.56
N PRO A 352 -13.56 10.19 -31.71
CA PRO A 352 -12.70 11.36 -31.87
C PRO A 352 -11.67 11.40 -30.74
N LEU A 353 -10.41 11.68 -31.08
CA LEU A 353 -9.30 11.64 -30.13
C LEU A 353 -9.58 12.55 -28.91
N PRO A 354 -9.19 12.12 -27.70
CA PRO A 354 -9.41 12.91 -26.49
C PRO A 354 -8.67 14.25 -26.58
N ASP A 355 -9.42 15.35 -26.58
CA ASP A 355 -8.90 16.71 -26.42
C ASP A 355 -9.06 17.11 -24.93
N PRO A 356 -7.97 17.42 -24.20
CA PRO A 356 -8.05 17.81 -22.79
C PRO A 356 -9.01 18.96 -22.50
N ALA A 357 -9.14 19.95 -23.40
CA ALA A 357 -10.05 21.07 -23.23
C ALA A 357 -11.51 20.62 -23.31
N ILE A 358 -11.83 19.69 -24.22
CA ILE A 358 -13.18 19.14 -24.36
C ILE A 358 -13.48 18.17 -23.21
N VAL A 359 -12.54 17.31 -22.83
CA VAL A 359 -12.66 16.39 -21.68
C VAL A 359 -13.03 17.18 -20.42
N ALA A 360 -12.39 18.32 -20.19
CA ALA A 360 -12.62 19.19 -19.02
C ALA A 360 -14.03 19.82 -19.00
N THR A 361 -14.76 19.83 -20.12
CA THR A 361 -16.14 20.34 -20.18
C THR A 361 -17.19 19.31 -19.77
N SER A 362 -16.80 18.05 -19.53
CA SER A 362 -17.74 17.01 -19.11
C SER A 362 -18.44 17.42 -17.81
N THR A 363 -19.77 17.42 -17.83
CA THR A 363 -20.60 17.76 -16.67
C THR A 363 -20.84 16.58 -15.73
N GLY A 364 -20.44 15.37 -16.14
CA GLY A 364 -20.75 14.13 -15.43
C GLY A 364 -22.23 13.76 -15.45
N GLY A 365 -23.03 14.37 -16.33
CA GLY A 365 -24.46 14.12 -16.47
C GLY A 365 -24.82 13.41 -17.79
N PHE A 366 -26.00 12.80 -17.82
CA PHE A 366 -26.68 12.37 -19.04
C PHE A 366 -28.19 12.30 -18.80
N GLY A 367 -29.00 12.57 -19.83
CA GLY A 367 -30.46 12.51 -19.72
C GLY A 367 -31.08 13.57 -18.82
N GLU A 368 -30.39 14.70 -18.64
CA GLU A 368 -30.81 15.85 -17.82
C GLU A 368 -32.16 16.43 -18.29
N LEU A 369 -32.48 16.23 -19.56
CA LEU A 369 -33.72 16.66 -20.21
C LEU A 369 -34.74 15.52 -20.38
N GLY A 370 -34.49 14.35 -19.78
CA GLY A 370 -35.35 13.17 -19.85
C GLY A 370 -34.85 12.08 -20.81
N TYR A 371 -35.57 10.96 -20.81
CA TYR A 371 -35.22 9.75 -21.57
C TYR A 371 -35.16 10.03 -23.09
N GLY A 372 -34.00 9.76 -23.69
CA GLY A 372 -33.78 9.91 -25.13
C GLY A 372 -33.78 11.34 -25.64
N GLN A 373 -33.63 12.35 -24.77
CA GLN A 373 -33.48 13.75 -25.17
C GLN A 373 -32.02 14.12 -25.38
N ARG A 374 -31.77 15.31 -25.93
CA ARG A 374 -30.41 15.86 -26.03
C ARG A 374 -29.81 15.99 -24.63
N THR A 375 -28.53 15.67 -24.50
CA THR A 375 -27.80 15.90 -23.25
C THR A 375 -27.25 17.33 -23.20
N THR A 376 -27.11 17.86 -21.99
CA THR A 376 -26.38 19.11 -21.73
C THR A 376 -24.89 18.88 -21.48
N ASN A 377 -24.45 17.63 -21.33
CA ASN A 377 -23.04 17.28 -21.25
C ASN A 377 -22.38 17.45 -22.62
N PRO A 378 -21.46 18.41 -22.82
CA PRO A 378 -20.97 18.79 -24.14
C PRO A 378 -19.90 17.84 -24.70
N VAL A 379 -19.42 16.86 -23.92
CA VAL A 379 -18.30 16.01 -24.34
C VAL A 379 -18.64 15.20 -25.60
N ASN A 380 -17.74 15.20 -26.57
CA ASN A 380 -17.91 14.51 -27.86
C ASN A 380 -16.62 13.80 -28.33
N VAL A 381 -15.69 13.56 -27.41
CA VAL A 381 -14.41 12.88 -27.66
C VAL A 381 -14.30 11.60 -26.81
N ASP A 382 -13.41 10.70 -27.20
CA ASP A 382 -13.13 9.46 -26.47
C ASP A 382 -12.65 9.73 -25.04
N PHE A 383 -12.61 8.67 -24.22
CA PHE A 383 -11.97 8.69 -22.92
C PHE A 383 -10.47 8.98 -23.05
N PRO A 384 -9.94 9.94 -22.27
CA PRO A 384 -8.51 10.16 -22.17
C PRO A 384 -7.83 8.99 -21.45
N GLN A 385 -6.57 8.73 -21.80
CA GLN A 385 -5.68 7.96 -20.94
C GLN A 385 -5.30 8.80 -19.73
N GLN A 386 -5.36 8.24 -18.53
CA GLN A 386 -5.04 8.96 -17.30
C GLN A 386 -4.10 8.14 -16.42
N ASN A 387 -3.12 8.80 -15.81
CA ASN A 387 -2.30 8.15 -14.79
C ASN A 387 -3.17 7.80 -13.58
N LEU A 388 -3.07 6.56 -13.11
CA LEU A 388 -3.66 6.21 -11.84
C LEU A 388 -2.84 6.82 -10.71
N LEU A 389 -3.54 7.19 -9.64
CA LEU A 389 -2.93 7.85 -8.50
C LEU A 389 -2.72 6.85 -7.38
N LYS A 390 -1.72 7.10 -6.55
CA LYS A 390 -1.64 6.59 -5.19
C LYS A 390 -1.87 7.75 -4.24
N LEU A 391 -2.60 7.49 -3.16
CA LEU A 391 -2.95 8.48 -2.13
C LEU A 391 -2.51 7.97 -0.77
N TYR A 392 -1.93 8.84 0.04
CA TYR A 392 -1.66 8.51 1.44
C TYR A 392 -1.95 9.68 2.39
N SER A 393 -2.30 9.33 3.62
CA SER A 393 -2.67 10.28 4.67
C SER A 393 -1.48 11.12 5.11
N ASN A 394 -1.70 12.42 5.31
CA ASN A 394 -0.69 13.33 5.85
C ASN A 394 -0.30 13.00 7.31
N VAL A 395 -1.06 12.16 8.01
CA VAL A 395 -0.69 11.60 9.32
C VAL A 395 0.63 10.83 9.24
N LEU A 396 0.97 10.27 8.08
CA LEU A 396 2.19 9.49 7.90
C LEU A 396 3.46 10.34 7.76
N ARG A 397 3.36 11.66 7.56
CA ARG A 397 4.52 12.52 7.22
C ARG A 397 5.62 12.54 8.27
N SER A 398 5.30 12.24 9.54
CA SER A 398 6.30 12.15 10.60
C SER A 398 7.06 10.83 10.60
N ASP A 399 6.60 9.83 9.82
CA ASP A 399 7.30 8.56 9.65
C ASP A 399 8.27 8.66 8.46
N PRO A 400 9.60 8.64 8.72
CA PRO A 400 10.59 8.85 7.67
C PRO A 400 10.71 7.65 6.71
N TYR A 401 10.55 6.41 7.19
CA TYR A 401 10.70 5.22 6.35
C TYR A 401 9.49 5.01 5.46
N LEU A 402 8.30 5.17 6.04
CA LEU A 402 7.06 4.94 5.35
C LEU A 402 6.80 6.01 4.28
N THR A 403 6.99 7.29 4.61
CA THR A 403 6.76 8.38 3.64
C THR A 403 7.66 8.23 2.42
N HIS A 404 8.94 7.91 2.63
CA HIS A 404 9.88 7.78 1.52
C HIS A 404 9.59 6.56 0.64
N PHE A 405 9.21 5.42 1.23
CA PHE A 405 8.72 4.28 0.47
C PHE A 405 7.48 4.64 -0.36
N LEU A 406 6.49 5.29 0.27
CA LEU A 406 5.24 5.69 -0.38
C LEU A 406 5.48 6.71 -1.51
N ASP A 407 6.50 7.57 -1.42
CA ASP A 407 6.88 8.48 -2.49
C ASP A 407 7.55 7.73 -3.66
N LYS A 408 8.43 6.78 -3.36
CA LYS A 408 9.22 6.05 -4.37
C LYS A 408 8.50 4.92 -5.08
N VAL A 409 7.54 4.25 -4.45
CA VAL A 409 6.90 3.04 -5.02
C VAL A 409 6.21 3.34 -6.35
N GLN A 410 6.62 2.68 -7.42
CA GLN A 410 6.01 2.87 -8.74
C GLN A 410 5.96 1.55 -9.50
N LEU A 411 4.82 1.23 -10.10
CA LEU A 411 4.63 0.08 -10.98
C LEU A 411 4.44 0.58 -12.39
N THR A 412 5.16 0.00 -13.35
CA THR A 412 5.00 0.37 -14.77
C THR A 412 3.75 -0.28 -15.36
N GLN A 413 3.32 0.18 -16.53
CA GLN A 413 2.25 -0.48 -17.28
C GLN A 413 2.58 -1.96 -17.57
N LEU A 414 3.86 -2.27 -17.84
CA LEU A 414 4.28 -3.64 -18.10
C LEU A 414 4.18 -4.51 -16.84
N ASP A 415 4.53 -3.96 -15.67
CA ASP A 415 4.43 -4.68 -14.39
C ASP A 415 3.00 -5.12 -14.09
N ILE A 416 2.05 -4.18 -14.17
CA ILE A 416 0.65 -4.48 -13.89
C ILE A 416 0.05 -5.43 -14.93
N ASN A 417 0.39 -5.26 -16.22
CA ASN A 417 -0.07 -6.16 -17.28
C ASN A 417 0.46 -7.59 -17.08
N ASN A 418 1.74 -7.74 -16.72
CA ASN A 418 2.33 -9.04 -16.43
C ASN A 418 1.69 -9.69 -15.20
N MET A 419 1.42 -8.92 -14.14
CA MET A 419 0.73 -9.42 -12.96
C MET A 419 -0.73 -9.83 -13.25
N LEU A 420 -1.45 -9.07 -14.06
CA LEU A 420 -2.81 -9.41 -14.49
C LEU A 420 -2.82 -10.67 -15.38
N GLN A 421 -1.84 -10.83 -16.26
CA GLN A 421 -1.67 -12.05 -17.04
C GLN A 421 -1.39 -13.26 -16.13
N MET A 422 -0.45 -13.11 -15.17
CA MET A 422 -0.17 -14.17 -14.18
C MET A 422 -1.40 -14.51 -13.34
N LEU A 423 -2.19 -13.52 -12.94
CA LEU A 423 -3.44 -13.73 -12.22
C LEU A 423 -4.45 -14.51 -13.08
N SER A 424 -4.63 -14.12 -14.35
CA SER A 424 -5.45 -14.87 -15.33
C SER A 424 -5.03 -16.34 -15.39
N ASP A 425 -3.73 -16.61 -15.48
CA ASP A 425 -3.22 -17.98 -15.63
C ASP A 425 -3.35 -18.79 -14.34
N LYS A 426 -3.12 -18.15 -13.18
CA LYS A 426 -3.28 -18.79 -11.86
C LYS A 426 -4.74 -19.07 -11.53
N ASN A 427 -5.67 -18.20 -11.93
CA ASN A 427 -7.11 -18.43 -11.74
C ASN A 427 -7.64 -19.65 -12.51
N LYS A 428 -6.93 -20.12 -13.54
CA LYS A 428 -7.27 -21.35 -14.28
C LYS A 428 -6.83 -22.61 -13.53
N ASP A 429 -5.94 -22.49 -12.53
CA ASP A 429 -5.44 -23.60 -11.73
C ASP A 429 -6.11 -23.63 -10.35
N SER A 430 -7.07 -24.55 -10.19
CA SER A 430 -7.81 -24.74 -8.94
C SER A 430 -6.95 -25.18 -7.74
N THR A 431 -5.69 -25.57 -7.96
CA THR A 431 -4.77 -25.94 -6.85
C THR A 431 -4.16 -24.71 -6.17
N ILE A 432 -4.21 -23.54 -6.82
CA ILE A 432 -3.69 -22.29 -6.29
C ILE A 432 -4.77 -21.64 -5.41
N VAL A 433 -4.53 -21.60 -4.10
CA VAL A 433 -5.50 -21.10 -3.12
C VAL A 433 -5.61 -19.57 -3.15
N HIS A 434 -4.49 -18.86 -3.37
CA HIS A 434 -4.41 -17.39 -3.31
C HIS A 434 -3.78 -16.79 -4.58
N PRO A 435 -4.45 -16.87 -5.74
CA PRO A 435 -3.86 -16.57 -7.05
C PRO A 435 -3.36 -15.12 -7.17
N ALA A 436 -4.08 -14.14 -6.58
CA ALA A 436 -3.66 -12.75 -6.57
C ALA A 436 -2.40 -12.49 -5.73
N PHE A 437 -2.35 -13.07 -4.52
CA PHE A 437 -1.15 -12.98 -3.68
C PHE A 437 0.04 -13.66 -4.38
N ASP A 438 -0.16 -14.84 -4.95
CA ASP A 438 0.87 -15.58 -5.67
C ASP A 438 1.42 -14.80 -6.88
N ALA A 439 0.55 -14.13 -7.66
CA ALA A 439 0.96 -13.29 -8.78
C ALA A 439 1.79 -12.08 -8.31
N ALA A 440 1.33 -11.38 -7.27
CA ALA A 440 2.06 -10.26 -6.67
C ALA A 440 3.39 -10.70 -6.06
N CYS A 441 3.41 -11.82 -5.34
CA CYS A 441 4.62 -12.38 -4.74
C CYS A 441 5.64 -12.82 -5.79
N ALA A 442 5.18 -13.46 -6.89
CA ALA A 442 6.05 -13.80 -8.01
C ALA A 442 6.69 -12.53 -8.62
N TRP A 443 5.92 -11.47 -8.80
CA TRP A 443 6.44 -10.18 -9.27
C TRP A 443 7.46 -9.59 -8.28
N VAL A 444 7.16 -9.55 -6.97
CA VAL A 444 8.09 -9.06 -5.94
C VAL A 444 9.40 -9.84 -5.98
N LYS A 445 9.35 -11.17 -6.03
CA LYS A 445 10.55 -12.02 -6.09
C LYS A 445 11.39 -11.75 -7.33
N ALA A 446 10.75 -11.59 -8.49
CA ALA A 446 11.42 -11.38 -9.77
C ALA A 446 12.01 -9.96 -9.92
N ASN A 447 11.48 -8.97 -9.20
CA ASN A 447 11.80 -7.55 -9.41
C ASN A 447 12.61 -6.93 -8.26
N TYR A 448 13.44 -7.71 -7.57
CA TYR A 448 14.34 -7.23 -6.50
C TYR A 448 15.10 -5.96 -6.88
N ALA A 449 15.68 -5.94 -8.08
CA ALA A 449 16.47 -4.79 -8.57
C ALA A 449 15.65 -3.50 -8.67
N THR A 450 14.34 -3.61 -8.94
CA THR A 450 13.41 -2.50 -9.05
C THR A 450 13.09 -1.95 -7.66
N TRP A 451 12.53 -2.80 -6.78
CA TRP A 451 11.97 -2.32 -5.51
C TRP A 451 13.01 -2.10 -4.41
N GLN A 452 14.21 -2.67 -4.50
CA GLN A 452 15.26 -2.43 -3.49
C GLN A 452 15.60 -0.93 -3.36
N SER A 453 15.44 -0.16 -4.45
CA SER A 453 15.67 1.28 -4.47
C SER A 453 14.57 2.09 -3.78
N TRP A 454 13.39 1.49 -3.57
CA TRP A 454 12.23 2.10 -2.91
C TRP A 454 12.37 2.10 -1.40
N VAL A 455 13.21 1.23 -0.85
CA VAL A 455 13.36 1.04 0.59
C VAL A 455 14.67 1.65 1.06
N ASP A 456 14.58 2.50 2.08
CA ASP A 456 15.76 3.12 2.68
C ASP A 456 16.39 2.25 3.76
N PRO A 457 17.74 2.25 3.81
CA PRO A 457 18.45 1.45 4.78
C PRO A 457 18.07 1.89 6.19
N LEU A 458 18.12 0.93 7.11
CA LEU A 458 18.02 1.23 8.53
C LEU A 458 19.14 2.18 8.95
N PRO A 459 18.93 3.00 10.00
CA PRO A 459 19.96 3.88 10.50
C PRO A 459 21.08 3.05 11.16
N LEU A 460 22.27 3.64 11.28
CA LEU A 460 23.36 3.02 12.02
C LEU A 460 23.01 2.94 13.52
N CYS A 461 23.34 1.82 14.15
CA CYS A 461 23.13 1.64 15.58
C CYS A 461 24.05 2.54 16.39
N SER A 462 23.50 3.13 17.45
CA SER A 462 24.19 4.02 18.40
C SER A 462 23.73 3.71 19.82
N ILE A 463 24.60 3.89 20.80
CA ILE A 463 24.24 3.67 22.20
C ILE A 463 23.16 4.66 22.64
N GLN A 464 23.24 5.91 22.20
CA GLN A 464 22.36 7.00 22.62
C GLN A 464 20.90 6.81 22.17
N THR A 465 20.69 6.24 20.99
CA THR A 465 19.35 6.13 20.39
C THR A 465 18.79 4.71 20.47
N HIS A 466 19.67 3.70 20.40
CA HIS A 466 19.24 2.32 20.16
C HIS A 466 19.50 1.38 21.34
N VAL A 467 20.13 1.83 22.42
CA VAL A 467 20.44 1.00 23.59
C VAL A 467 19.79 1.60 24.84
N ASN A 468 19.01 0.78 25.54
CA ASN A 468 18.55 1.07 26.90
C ASN A 468 19.53 0.49 27.91
N PHE A 469 19.60 1.10 29.08
CA PHE A 469 20.42 0.61 30.18
C PHE A 469 19.64 0.52 31.49
N THR A 470 20.05 -0.41 32.35
CA THR A 470 19.51 -0.57 33.70
C THR A 470 20.65 -0.47 34.71
N ILE A 471 20.45 0.31 35.77
CA ILE A 471 21.42 0.46 36.86
C ILE A 471 20.97 -0.41 38.04
N THR A 472 21.88 -1.22 38.56
CA THR A 472 21.64 -2.12 39.71
C THR A 472 22.73 -1.96 40.77
N GLY A 473 22.46 -2.42 41.99
CA GLY A 473 23.39 -2.30 43.12
C GLY A 473 23.49 -0.89 43.70
N CYS A 474 22.40 -0.11 43.70
CA CYS A 474 22.43 1.28 44.16
C CYS A 474 22.85 1.44 45.63
N SER A 475 22.57 0.43 46.46
CA SER A 475 23.03 0.33 47.85
C SER A 475 24.47 -0.13 48.02
N ASP A 476 25.11 -0.63 46.97
CA ASP A 476 26.42 -1.27 47.03
C ASP A 476 27.52 -0.24 46.74
N MET A 477 28.77 -0.53 47.12
CA MET A 477 29.90 0.35 46.79
C MET A 477 30.27 0.33 45.29
N SER A 478 29.85 -0.71 44.57
CA SER A 478 30.06 -0.86 43.13
C SER A 478 28.72 -1.11 42.45
N ARG A 479 28.39 -0.28 41.47
CA ARG A 479 27.13 -0.32 40.72
C ARG A 479 27.39 -0.99 39.39
N GLN A 480 26.37 -1.65 38.87
CA GLN A 480 26.43 -2.29 37.55
C GLN A 480 25.41 -1.63 36.62
N VAL A 481 25.88 -1.26 35.44
CA VAL A 481 25.04 -0.80 34.34
C VAL A 481 25.03 -1.87 33.26
N SER A 482 23.86 -2.47 33.05
CA SER A 482 23.64 -3.45 31.98
C SER A 482 22.94 -2.80 30.80
N PHE A 483 23.18 -3.34 29.60
CA PHE A 483 22.70 -2.77 28.34
C PHE A 483 21.81 -3.77 27.61
N VAL A 484 20.75 -3.27 26.99
CA VAL A 484 19.85 -4.03 26.11
C VAL A 484 19.48 -3.17 24.92
N TRP A 485 19.23 -3.78 23.76
CA TRP A 485 18.68 -3.04 22.64
C TRP A 485 17.31 -2.47 23.01
N THR A 486 17.03 -1.24 22.58
CA THR A 486 15.71 -0.60 22.70
C THR A 486 14.62 -1.44 22.04
N GLN A 487 14.93 -2.00 20.87
CA GLN A 487 14.14 -3.02 20.20
C GLN A 487 15.05 -4.18 19.77
N PRO A 488 15.11 -5.26 20.56
CA PRO A 488 15.87 -6.45 20.22
C PRO A 488 15.20 -7.23 19.08
N ASP A 489 15.99 -7.93 18.26
CA ASP A 489 15.45 -8.84 17.25
C ASP A 489 14.64 -9.95 17.93
N PRO A 490 13.40 -10.22 17.49
CA PRO A 490 12.50 -11.17 18.15
C PRO A 490 12.97 -12.62 18.07
N THR A 491 13.89 -12.94 17.15
CA THR A 491 14.50 -14.27 17.02
C THR A 491 15.87 -14.36 17.69
N ASN A 492 16.53 -13.22 17.92
CA ASN A 492 17.81 -13.15 18.62
C ASN A 492 18.00 -11.82 19.36
N SER A 493 17.74 -11.81 20.66
CA SER A 493 17.77 -10.59 21.47
C SER A 493 19.15 -9.92 21.59
N SER A 494 20.23 -10.60 21.18
CA SER A 494 21.57 -10.00 21.11
C SER A 494 21.75 -9.04 19.93
N GLN A 495 20.82 -9.03 18.97
CA GLN A 495 20.88 -8.19 17.78
C GLN A 495 19.84 -7.06 17.82
N PRO A 496 20.14 -5.90 17.23
CA PRO A 496 19.17 -4.82 17.09
C PRO A 496 18.15 -5.14 15.99
N TYR A 497 16.91 -4.65 16.14
CA TYR A 497 15.86 -4.86 15.15
C TYR A 497 15.58 -3.66 14.22
N VAL A 498 15.83 -2.45 14.72
CA VAL A 498 15.47 -1.17 14.07
C VAL A 498 16.67 -0.35 13.59
N CYS A 499 17.89 -0.89 13.69
CA CYS A 499 19.11 -0.30 13.16
C CYS A 499 20.00 -1.39 12.57
N ASP A 500 20.93 -1.04 11.68
CA ASP A 500 21.92 -1.97 11.12
C ASP A 500 23.26 -1.27 10.87
N GLY A 501 24.37 -1.90 11.25
CA GLY A 501 25.68 -1.26 11.30
C GLY A 501 25.87 -0.36 12.52
N GLY A 502 26.94 0.43 12.55
CA GLY A 502 27.40 1.16 13.71
C GLY A 502 27.92 0.20 14.78
N ILE A 503 27.39 0.31 16.01
CA ILE A 503 27.65 -0.69 17.04
C ILE A 503 26.87 -1.98 16.76
N THR A 504 27.56 -3.11 16.63
CA THR A 504 26.92 -4.41 16.35
C THR A 504 26.85 -5.34 17.54
N THR A 505 27.47 -4.96 18.65
CA THR A 505 27.40 -5.68 19.92
C THR A 505 27.05 -4.69 21.02
N LEU A 506 26.22 -5.12 21.96
CA LEU A 506 25.94 -4.34 23.16
C LEU A 506 27.25 -4.14 23.94
N PRO A 507 27.43 -2.98 24.59
CA PRO A 507 28.58 -2.79 25.46
C PRO A 507 28.58 -3.80 26.60
N VAL A 508 29.77 -4.14 27.08
CA VAL A 508 29.92 -4.95 28.28
C VAL A 508 29.35 -4.22 29.49
N THR A 509 28.85 -4.98 30.48
CA THR A 509 28.35 -4.41 31.73
C THR A 509 29.40 -3.48 32.36
N LEU A 510 29.05 -2.20 32.50
CA LEU A 510 29.92 -1.23 33.15
C LEU A 510 29.83 -1.42 34.66
N ARG A 511 30.97 -1.55 35.32
CA ARG A 511 31.08 -1.52 36.78
C ARG A 511 31.72 -0.22 37.21
N THR A 512 31.09 0.50 38.12
CA THR A 512 31.50 1.86 38.48
C THR A 512 31.24 2.16 39.95
N SER A 513 32.10 3.00 40.54
CA SER A 513 31.92 3.52 41.91
C SER A 513 30.86 4.62 41.98
N ARG A 514 30.43 5.19 40.84
CA ARG A 514 29.46 6.28 40.79
C ARG A 514 28.10 5.86 41.34
N SER A 515 27.44 6.77 42.05
CA SER A 515 26.10 6.54 42.58
C SER A 515 25.07 6.45 41.46
N CYS A 516 23.93 5.79 41.72
CA CYS A 516 22.84 5.72 40.75
C CYS A 516 22.31 7.10 40.36
N ASP A 517 22.14 8.01 41.34
CA ASP A 517 21.70 9.39 41.07
C ASP A 517 22.66 10.11 40.12
N TRP A 518 23.97 9.93 40.30
CA TRP A 518 24.96 10.52 39.41
C TRP A 518 24.90 9.90 38.01
N LEU A 519 24.78 8.58 37.90
CA LEU A 519 24.66 7.89 36.62
C LEU A 519 23.40 8.31 35.86
N THR A 520 22.26 8.40 36.53
CA THR A 520 21.00 8.86 35.92
C THR A 520 21.08 10.32 35.47
N ALA A 521 21.74 11.20 36.24
CA ALA A 521 21.88 12.61 35.90
C ALA A 521 22.92 12.89 34.80
N ASN A 522 23.89 11.98 34.58
CA ASN A 522 25.06 12.26 33.72
C ASN A 522 25.31 11.21 32.61
N PRO A 523 24.31 10.71 31.86
CA PRO A 523 24.52 9.68 30.83
C PRO A 523 25.54 10.10 29.77
N ASN A 524 25.57 11.37 29.37
CA ASN A 524 26.51 11.88 28.37
C ASN A 524 27.98 11.82 28.82
N VAL A 525 28.25 11.72 30.12
CA VAL A 525 29.61 11.67 30.67
C VAL A 525 30.13 10.24 30.73
N TRP A 526 29.32 9.30 31.20
CA TRP A 526 29.77 7.93 31.42
C TRP A 526 29.44 6.96 30.30
N LEU A 527 28.48 7.24 29.40
CA LEU A 527 28.24 6.36 28.24
C LEU A 527 29.50 6.18 27.36
N PRO A 528 30.36 7.20 27.13
CA PRO A 528 31.64 6.98 26.46
C PRO A 528 32.57 5.98 27.17
N TRP A 529 32.41 5.78 28.49
CA TRP A 529 33.25 4.85 29.26
C TRP A 529 33.05 3.40 28.85
N THR A 530 31.92 3.09 28.21
CA THR A 530 31.64 1.75 27.69
C THR A 530 32.44 1.40 26.44
N LEU A 531 33.03 2.41 25.78
CA LEU A 531 33.92 2.24 24.63
C LEU A 531 35.39 2.27 25.04
N ALA A 532 35.73 3.11 26.01
CA ALA A 532 37.08 3.20 26.58
C ALA A 532 37.02 3.67 28.04
N PRO A 533 37.80 3.09 28.97
CA PRO A 533 37.79 3.52 30.36
C PRO A 533 38.14 5.01 30.53
N PRO A 534 37.54 5.72 31.50
CA PRO A 534 37.86 7.11 31.80
C PRO A 534 39.31 7.29 32.29
N VAL A 535 39.80 8.53 32.21
CA VAL A 535 41.07 8.92 32.83
C VAL A 535 40.89 9.06 34.34
N CYS A 536 41.85 8.54 35.13
CA CYS A 536 41.76 8.67 36.59
C CYS A 536 41.97 10.13 37.04
N ASP A 537 41.10 10.57 37.94
CA ASP A 537 41.15 11.85 38.64
C ASP A 537 40.83 11.64 40.14
N PRO A 538 40.92 12.69 41.00
CA PRO A 538 40.68 12.56 42.44
C PRO A 538 39.30 12.04 42.85
N SER A 539 38.32 12.02 41.94
CA SER A 539 36.98 11.52 42.22
C SER A 539 36.85 10.00 42.13
N PHE A 540 37.90 9.26 41.75
CA PHE A 540 37.93 7.79 41.68
C PHE A 540 38.55 7.12 42.92
N PHE A 541 39.14 7.87 43.84
CA PHE A 541 39.65 7.35 45.11
C PHE A 541 39.07 8.10 46.30
N ALA A 542 39.08 7.46 47.46
CA ALA A 542 38.74 8.07 48.73
C ALA A 542 39.89 7.90 49.72
N TYR A 543 39.81 8.63 50.83
CA TYR A 543 40.74 8.47 51.93
C TYR A 543 40.02 8.35 53.25
N THR A 544 40.65 7.66 54.20
CA THR A 544 40.22 7.61 55.59
C THR A 544 41.32 8.18 56.48
N ILE A 545 40.92 8.99 57.44
CA ILE A 545 41.83 9.54 58.44
C ILE A 545 41.53 8.82 59.76
N SER A 546 42.53 8.14 60.29
CA SER A 546 42.41 7.43 61.57
C SER A 546 42.45 8.40 62.77
N PRO A 547 42.03 7.95 63.97
CA PRO A 547 42.18 8.74 65.19
C PRO A 547 43.65 9.11 65.49
N CYS A 548 43.84 10.16 66.28
CA CYS A 548 45.17 10.56 66.73
C CYS A 548 45.83 9.46 67.57
N THR A 549 47.06 9.12 67.24
CA THR A 549 47.89 8.19 68.02
C THR A 549 48.55 8.90 69.20
N THR A 550 49.15 8.13 70.11
CA THR A 550 49.88 8.65 71.29
C THR A 550 51.12 9.47 70.93
N THR A 551 51.57 9.45 69.68
CA THR A 551 52.70 10.24 69.17
C THR A 551 52.28 11.52 68.43
N ALA A 552 51.03 11.97 68.62
CA ALA A 552 50.47 13.16 67.97
C ALA A 552 50.42 13.08 66.43
N THR A 553 50.36 11.87 65.88
CA THR A 553 50.21 11.62 64.44
C THR A 553 48.98 10.80 64.11
N ARG A 554 48.46 10.88 62.88
CA ARG A 554 47.36 10.04 62.40
C ARG A 554 47.62 9.53 60.96
N PRO A 555 47.49 8.23 60.71
CA PRO A 555 47.49 7.67 59.36
C PRO A 555 46.34 8.18 58.48
N VAL A 556 46.67 8.51 57.23
CA VAL A 556 45.73 8.75 56.13
C VAL A 556 45.90 7.61 55.12
N ASN A 557 44.85 6.81 54.94
CA ASN A 557 44.85 5.69 54.01
C ASN A 557 44.05 6.07 52.77
N PHE A 558 44.72 6.12 51.62
CA PHE A 558 44.11 6.30 50.30
C PHE A 558 43.78 4.94 49.70
N ALA A 559 42.60 4.82 49.11
CA ALA A 559 42.18 3.62 48.39
C ALA A 559 41.33 4.00 47.18
N TRP A 560 41.52 3.30 46.08
CA TRP A 560 40.59 3.38 44.95
C TRP A 560 39.19 2.97 45.41
N LEU A 561 38.16 3.69 44.94
CA LEU A 561 36.77 3.30 45.18
C LEU A 561 36.46 1.94 44.54
N MET A 562 37.16 1.62 43.45
CA MET A 562 37.15 0.31 42.80
C MET A 562 38.58 -0.14 42.50
N PRO A 563 39.23 -0.88 43.43
CA PRO A 563 40.57 -1.41 43.20
C PRO A 563 40.54 -2.58 42.22
N SER A 564 41.61 -2.74 41.43
CA SER A 564 41.80 -3.92 40.58
C SER A 564 42.00 -5.18 41.42
N ALA A 565 41.35 -6.28 41.01
CA ALA A 565 41.45 -7.56 41.69
C ALA A 565 42.87 -8.13 41.71
N SER A 566 43.70 -7.80 40.73
CA SER A 566 45.10 -8.25 40.63
C SER A 566 46.09 -7.29 41.29
N ASN A 567 45.72 -6.03 41.50
CA ASN A 567 46.58 -5.01 42.09
C ASN A 567 45.75 -3.90 42.76
N SER A 568 45.72 -3.88 44.09
CA SER A 568 44.97 -2.88 44.86
C SER A 568 45.48 -1.44 44.70
N SER A 569 46.69 -1.26 44.17
CA SER A 569 47.25 0.07 43.85
C SER A 569 46.79 0.60 42.48
N ALA A 570 46.10 -0.21 41.68
CA ALA A 570 45.51 0.18 40.41
C ALA A 570 43.98 0.25 40.50
N SER A 571 43.35 1.15 39.73
CA SER A 571 41.90 1.20 39.60
C SER A 571 41.41 0.13 38.64
N ALA A 572 40.23 -0.43 38.92
CA ALA A 572 39.47 -1.27 37.99
C ALA A 572 38.53 -0.45 37.09
N GLU A 573 38.34 0.84 37.40
CA GLU A 573 37.33 1.70 36.77
C GLU A 573 37.93 2.70 35.78
N CYS A 574 39.12 3.22 36.04
CA CYS A 574 39.79 4.23 35.23
C CYS A 574 41.23 3.81 34.87
N ILE A 575 41.80 4.43 33.85
CA ILE A 575 43.18 4.19 33.40
C ILE A 575 43.91 5.50 33.19
N ASN A 576 45.23 5.52 33.35
CA ASN A 576 46.08 6.73 33.20
C ASN A 576 45.62 7.90 34.10
N GLY A 577 46.24 9.07 33.98
CA GLY A 577 45.88 10.26 34.78
C GLY A 577 46.59 10.29 36.12
N VAL A 578 45.85 10.60 37.20
CA VAL A 578 46.43 10.67 38.54
C VAL A 578 46.72 9.29 39.11
N SER A 579 47.89 9.12 39.72
CA SER A 579 48.22 7.92 40.50
C SER A 579 47.54 7.95 41.86
N LEU A 580 47.26 6.79 42.44
CA LEU A 580 46.78 6.71 43.82
C LEU A 580 47.84 7.34 44.75
N PRO A 581 47.49 8.35 45.55
CA PRO A 581 48.43 8.90 46.52
C PRO A 581 48.92 7.82 47.48
N SER A 582 50.19 7.87 47.85
CA SER A 582 50.72 6.95 48.85
C SER A 582 50.09 7.22 50.21
N ASN A 583 49.79 6.15 50.95
CA ASN A 583 49.38 6.26 52.35
C ASN A 583 50.43 7.06 53.12
N THR A 584 49.98 8.01 53.93
CA THR A 584 50.85 8.96 54.62
C THR A 584 50.44 9.13 56.07
N VAL A 585 51.30 9.78 56.85
CA VAL A 585 51.06 10.10 58.26
C VAL A 585 51.14 11.61 58.40
N ILE A 586 50.06 12.21 58.91
CA ILE A 586 49.97 13.65 59.17
C ILE A 586 49.97 13.93 60.67
N GLN A 587 50.34 15.15 61.06
CA GLN A 587 50.25 15.61 62.45
C GLN A 587 48.79 15.76 62.87
N CYS A 588 48.50 15.59 64.17
CA CYS A 588 47.14 15.70 64.67
C CYS A 588 46.56 17.12 64.63
N ASP A 589 47.39 18.15 64.52
CA ASP A 589 46.97 19.54 64.34
C ASP A 589 46.94 19.98 62.85
N PHE A 590 47.27 19.08 61.91
CA PHE A 590 47.17 19.36 60.48
C PHE A 590 45.72 19.57 60.07
N VAL A 591 45.40 20.79 59.63
CA VAL A 591 44.11 21.17 59.02
C VAL A 591 44.34 21.27 57.51
N PRO A 592 43.70 20.41 56.68
CA PRO A 592 43.90 20.38 55.23
C PRO A 592 43.63 21.70 54.51
#